data_AF-A0A256YFD1-F1
#
_entry.id   AF-A0A256YFD1-F1
#
_cell.length_a   1.000
_cell.length_b   1.000
_cell.length_c   1.000
_cell.angle_alpha   90.00
_cell.angle_beta   90.00
_cell.angle_gamma   90.00
#
_symmetry.space_group_name_H-M   'P 1'
#
loop_
_entity.id
_entity.type
_entity.pdbx_description
1 polymer ?
#
loop_
_entity_poly.entity_id
_entity_poly.type
_entity_poly.pdbx_seq_one_letter_code
_entity_poly.pdbx_strand_id
1 'polypeptide(L)'
;MDVVNLLWEQEKKRLGAPGAGFEPARPVWSGEDLLRGVNYNYLEPVMDNNVLNGFFEYCLKEATEETCKYYVEYLKKPLDRNNSWSVSAYRKYVKYLFSINRISWEQLQHYNAYLKTSRNKEELRTAVDESLIIEYVNILRRNNLEELAILLLGGSRLSHIIYMLNNYKPNEKVKHPTSIYEPRLYCTKDFCRYYLGIKLGAKHCNYIYYPATTIKSTQLNYNAAKKKIHKLGIQSKIFRRYTNQKLEELAYKHNIRLDAVNLILSRELSITGTHYLNTRDWADNLFTIYVKYLREKILT
;
A
#
# COMPACT_ATOMS: atom_id res chain seq x y z
N MET A 1 -32.07 -14.62 32.62
CA MET A 1 -31.87 -15.74 31.69
C MET A 1 -32.16 -15.22 30.30
N ASP A 2 -31.12 -15.11 29.48
CA ASP A 2 -31.19 -14.48 28.15
C ASP A 2 -32.16 -15.19 27.21
N VAL A 3 -32.93 -14.40 26.47
CA VAL A 3 -33.85 -14.84 25.42
C VAL A 3 -33.13 -15.72 24.38
N VAL A 4 -31.83 -15.49 24.18
CA VAL A 4 -30.95 -16.27 23.30
C VAL A 4 -30.72 -17.70 23.83
N ASN A 5 -30.56 -17.87 25.14
CA ASN A 5 -30.40 -19.20 25.76
C ASN A 5 -31.72 -19.99 25.72
N LEU A 6 -32.85 -19.31 25.82
CA LEU A 6 -34.19 -19.92 25.72
C LEU A 6 -34.50 -20.42 24.30
N LEU A 7 -34.08 -19.69 23.28
CA LEU A 7 -34.21 -20.09 21.88
C LEU A 7 -33.25 -21.25 21.52
N TRP A 8 -32.01 -21.20 22.02
CA TRP A 8 -31.01 -22.26 21.80
C TRP A 8 -31.42 -23.61 22.43
N GLU A 9 -32.02 -23.59 23.62
CA GLU A 9 -32.51 -24.81 24.28
C GLU A 9 -33.81 -25.36 23.64
N GLN A 10 -34.64 -24.51 23.04
CA GLN A 10 -35.80 -24.94 22.26
C GLN A 10 -35.38 -25.61 20.93
N GLU A 11 -34.33 -25.11 20.28
CA GLU A 11 -33.78 -25.68 19.04
C GLU A 11 -33.12 -27.05 19.28
N LYS A 12 -32.37 -27.21 20.39
CA LYS A 12 -31.76 -28.50 20.79
C LYS A 12 -32.79 -29.61 21.00
N LYS A 13 -33.94 -29.28 21.60
CA LYS A 13 -35.05 -30.24 21.77
C LYS A 13 -35.71 -30.62 20.45
N ARG A 14 -35.67 -29.74 19.46
CA ARG A 14 -36.24 -29.96 18.12
C ARG A 14 -35.35 -30.82 17.23
N LEU A 15 -34.04 -30.85 17.49
CA LEU A 15 -33.03 -31.45 16.62
C LEU A 15 -32.52 -32.85 17.02
N GLY A 16 -32.99 -33.44 18.13
CA GLY A 16 -32.78 -34.87 18.47
C GLY A 16 -31.32 -35.37 18.47
N ALA A 17 -30.73 -35.59 19.64
CA ALA A 17 -29.41 -36.24 19.74
C ALA A 17 -29.49 -37.77 19.55
N PRO A 18 -28.38 -38.50 19.30
CA PRO A 18 -27.27 -38.21 18.37
C PRO A 18 -27.02 -39.41 17.43
N GLY A 19 -26.65 -39.16 16.18
CA GLY A 19 -26.25 -40.20 15.24
C GLY A 19 -25.21 -39.71 14.23
N ALA A 20 -23.99 -40.21 14.39
CA ALA A 20 -22.89 -40.28 13.41
C ALA A 20 -22.68 -39.10 12.41
N GLY A 21 -21.56 -38.40 12.60
CA GLY A 21 -20.60 -38.23 11.51
C GLY A 21 -20.72 -37.05 10.55
N PHE A 22 -21.55 -36.05 10.81
CA PHE A 22 -21.44 -34.74 10.15
C PHE A 22 -21.62 -33.64 11.20
N GLU A 23 -20.56 -32.87 11.48
CA GLU A 23 -20.75 -31.56 12.09
C GLU A 23 -21.69 -30.77 11.16
N PRO A 24 -22.89 -30.34 11.61
CA PRO A 24 -23.70 -29.45 10.80
C PRO A 24 -22.88 -28.19 10.55
N ALA A 25 -22.82 -27.77 9.28
CA ALA A 25 -22.15 -26.53 8.90
C ALA A 25 -22.63 -25.40 9.84
N ARG A 26 -21.67 -24.74 10.50
CA ARG A 26 -21.99 -23.58 11.35
C ARG A 26 -22.78 -22.58 10.50
N PRO A 27 -23.88 -22.01 11.00
CA PRO A 27 -24.68 -21.09 10.21
C PRO A 27 -23.80 -19.94 9.74
N VAL A 28 -23.75 -19.72 8.42
CA VAL A 28 -23.18 -18.51 7.83
C VAL A 28 -24.21 -17.42 8.02
N TRP A 29 -24.16 -16.75 9.17
CA TRP A 29 -25.00 -15.59 9.43
C TRP A 29 -24.69 -14.50 8.41
N SER A 30 -25.70 -14.04 7.67
CA SER A 30 -25.53 -12.86 6.84
C SER A 30 -25.25 -11.65 7.73
N GLY A 31 -24.56 -10.63 7.22
CA GLY A 31 -24.30 -9.42 7.99
C GLY A 31 -25.58 -8.71 8.46
N GLU A 32 -26.74 -9.01 7.86
CA GLU A 32 -28.05 -8.47 8.23
C GLU A 32 -28.69 -9.24 9.39
N ASP A 33 -28.39 -10.53 9.55
CA ASP A 33 -28.92 -11.34 10.65
C ASP A 33 -28.26 -11.01 12.00
N LEU A 34 -27.00 -10.56 11.97
CA LEU A 34 -26.25 -10.08 13.14
C LEU A 34 -26.68 -8.68 13.64
N LEU A 35 -27.54 -7.98 12.89
CA LEU A 35 -27.95 -6.61 13.18
C LEU A 35 -29.36 -6.51 13.78
N ARG A 36 -30.13 -7.62 13.84
CA ARG A 36 -31.47 -7.63 14.44
C ARG A 36 -31.36 -7.65 15.97
N GLY A 37 -31.76 -6.56 16.61
CA GLY A 37 -31.90 -6.46 18.08
C GLY A 37 -30.76 -5.76 18.83
N VAL A 38 -29.78 -5.18 18.12
CA VAL A 38 -28.65 -4.49 18.77
C VAL A 38 -29.02 -3.05 19.12
N ASN A 39 -28.86 -2.70 20.39
CA ASN A 39 -28.96 -1.33 20.86
C ASN A 39 -27.77 -0.52 20.35
N TYR A 40 -28.02 0.42 19.42
CA TYR A 40 -27.00 1.21 18.72
C TYR A 40 -26.18 2.14 19.64
N ASN A 41 -26.57 2.31 20.90
CA ASN A 41 -25.82 3.08 21.90
C ASN A 41 -24.51 2.41 22.37
N TYR A 42 -24.21 1.18 21.93
CA TYR A 42 -22.96 0.44 22.22
C TYR A 42 -21.86 0.63 21.15
N LEU A 43 -22.05 1.50 20.16
CA LEU A 43 -21.18 1.57 18.99
C LEU A 43 -20.01 2.55 19.09
N GLU A 44 -19.93 3.34 20.16
CA GLU A 44 -18.77 4.18 20.40
C GLU A 44 -17.79 3.46 21.34
N PRO A 45 -16.65 2.98 20.84
CA PRO A 45 -15.65 2.34 21.68
C PRO A 45 -15.17 3.32 22.76
N VAL A 46 -14.80 2.85 23.95
CA VAL A 46 -14.34 3.68 25.07
C VAL A 46 -13.24 4.65 24.62
N MET A 47 -13.40 5.93 24.92
CA MET A 47 -12.46 7.00 24.55
C MET A 47 -11.94 7.69 25.80
N ASP A 48 -10.88 7.15 26.39
CA ASP A 48 -10.13 7.85 27.43
C ASP A 48 -8.70 8.16 26.97
N ASN A 49 -8.10 9.19 27.56
CA ASN A 49 -6.77 9.68 27.16
C ASN A 49 -5.67 8.62 27.32
N ASN A 50 -5.81 7.70 28.29
CA ASN A 50 -4.81 6.65 28.52
C ASN A 50 -4.89 5.58 27.44
N VAL A 51 -6.11 5.18 27.05
CA VAL A 51 -6.35 4.21 25.98
C VAL A 51 -5.93 4.80 24.63
N LEU A 52 -6.16 6.10 24.39
CA LEU A 52 -5.70 6.79 23.18
C LEU A 52 -4.17 6.90 23.09
N ASN A 53 -3.50 7.16 24.20
CA ASN A 53 -2.04 7.13 24.25
C ASN A 53 -1.51 5.71 23.96
N GLY A 54 -2.12 4.68 24.54
CA GLY A 54 -1.75 3.29 24.22
C GLY A 54 -2.05 2.91 22.76
N PHE A 55 -3.12 3.45 22.17
CA PHE A 55 -3.40 3.29 20.74
C PHE A 55 -2.34 3.98 19.87
N PHE A 56 -1.88 5.17 20.27
CA PHE A 56 -0.82 5.88 19.57
C PHE A 56 0.46 5.05 19.50
N GLU A 57 0.90 4.50 20.65
CA GLU A 57 2.06 3.59 20.72
C GLU A 57 1.85 2.30 19.91
N TYR A 58 0.64 1.72 19.96
CA TYR A 58 0.29 0.58 19.11
C TYR A 58 0.40 0.93 17.62
N CYS A 59 -0.08 2.10 17.22
CA CYS A 59 -0.10 2.56 15.84
C CYS A 59 1.31 2.79 15.28
N LEU A 60 2.24 3.31 16.10
CA LEU A 60 3.63 3.57 15.70
C LEU A 60 4.38 2.32 15.23
N LYS A 61 3.93 1.13 15.65
CA LYS A 61 4.50 -0.16 15.19
C LYS A 61 4.24 -0.42 13.71
N GLU A 62 3.19 0.17 13.13
CA GLU A 62 2.74 -0.11 11.76
C GLU A 62 2.74 1.12 10.85
N ALA A 63 2.74 2.33 11.40
CA ALA A 63 2.55 3.57 10.65
C ALA A 63 3.47 4.70 11.15
N THR A 64 3.54 5.79 10.37
CA THR A 64 4.33 6.97 10.76
C THR A 64 3.65 7.73 11.89
N GLU A 65 4.45 8.46 12.68
CA GLU A 65 3.97 9.30 13.78
C GLU A 65 2.87 10.27 13.33
N GLU A 66 3.06 10.96 12.20
CA GLU A 66 2.06 11.86 11.62
C GLU A 66 0.74 11.14 11.33
N THR A 67 0.79 9.94 10.77
CA THR A 67 -0.42 9.13 10.49
C THR A 67 -1.13 8.75 11.79
N CYS A 68 -0.38 8.39 12.82
CA CYS A 68 -0.94 8.03 14.12
C CYS A 68 -1.57 9.23 14.82
N LYS A 69 -0.96 10.42 14.75
CA LYS A 69 -1.56 11.68 15.21
C LYS A 69 -2.89 11.94 14.49
N TYR A 70 -2.92 11.77 13.17
CA TYR A 70 -4.15 11.91 12.39
C TYR A 70 -5.24 10.94 12.86
N TYR A 71 -4.93 9.67 13.08
CA TYR A 71 -5.93 8.71 13.58
C TYR A 71 -6.46 9.09 14.96
N VAL A 72 -5.60 9.51 15.89
CA VAL A 72 -6.03 9.98 17.22
C VAL A 72 -6.97 11.19 17.09
N GLU A 73 -6.69 12.14 16.20
CA GLU A 73 -7.55 13.29 15.97
C GLU A 73 -8.91 12.92 15.35
N TYR A 74 -8.97 11.89 14.50
CA TYR A 74 -10.23 11.35 13.99
C TYR A 74 -11.03 10.65 15.08
N LEU A 75 -10.35 9.94 15.98
CA LEU A 75 -10.96 9.24 17.09
C LEU A 75 -11.60 10.23 18.10
N LYS A 76 -11.02 11.41 18.31
CA LYS A 76 -11.61 12.46 19.16
C LYS A 76 -12.95 13.01 18.66
N LYS A 77 -13.41 12.62 17.47
CA LYS A 77 -14.66 13.07 16.84
C LYS A 77 -15.58 11.87 16.65
N PRO A 78 -16.91 12.07 16.62
CA PRO A 78 -17.84 11.00 16.28
C PRO A 78 -17.51 10.35 14.94
N LEU A 79 -17.79 9.05 14.82
CA LEU A 79 -17.53 8.29 13.59
C LEU A 79 -18.29 8.89 12.41
N ASP A 80 -17.55 9.49 11.47
CA ASP A 80 -18.07 9.83 10.15
C ASP A 80 -17.89 8.64 9.20
N ARG A 81 -18.99 7.97 8.82
CA ARG A 81 -19.00 6.81 7.91
C ARG A 81 -18.79 7.18 6.44
N ASN A 82 -19.01 8.44 6.08
CA ASN A 82 -18.77 8.93 4.72
C ASN A 82 -17.30 9.32 4.54
N ASN A 83 -16.55 9.43 5.63
CA ASN A 83 -15.13 9.72 5.63
C ASN A 83 -14.28 8.45 5.78
N SER A 84 -13.57 8.09 4.71
CA SER A 84 -12.72 6.89 4.70
C SER A 84 -11.59 6.93 5.74
N TRP A 85 -11.09 8.11 6.12
CA TRP A 85 -10.07 8.27 7.16
C TRP A 85 -10.64 8.01 8.55
N SER A 86 -11.84 8.54 8.82
CA SER A 86 -12.57 8.27 10.06
C SER A 86 -12.83 6.77 10.23
N VAL A 87 -13.42 6.13 9.20
CA VAL A 87 -13.64 4.67 9.21
C VAL A 87 -12.32 3.91 9.41
N SER A 88 -11.24 4.31 8.75
CA SER A 88 -9.93 3.66 8.90
C SER A 88 -9.35 3.80 10.31
N ALA A 89 -9.47 4.99 10.92
CA ALA A 89 -9.03 5.24 12.29
C ALA A 89 -9.78 4.34 13.28
N TYR A 90 -11.11 4.31 13.20
CA TYR A 90 -11.95 3.45 14.03
C TYR A 90 -11.65 1.96 13.82
N ARG A 91 -11.43 1.49 12.58
CA ARG A 91 -11.07 0.09 12.32
C ARG A 91 -9.76 -0.31 13.00
N LYS A 92 -8.75 0.57 12.94
CA LYS A 92 -7.46 0.32 13.62
C LYS A 92 -7.62 0.37 15.13
N TYR A 93 -8.42 1.30 15.64
CA TYR A 93 -8.67 1.44 17.07
C TYR A 93 -9.38 0.22 17.67
N VAL A 94 -10.43 -0.28 17.01
CA VAL A 94 -11.13 -1.50 17.44
C VAL A 94 -10.19 -2.71 17.48
N LYS A 95 -9.28 -2.85 16.50
CA LYS A 95 -8.25 -3.91 16.54
C LYS A 95 -7.30 -3.76 17.73
N TYR A 96 -6.93 -2.52 18.06
CA TYR A 96 -6.13 -2.25 19.25
C TYR A 96 -6.90 -2.61 20.53
N LEU A 97 -8.17 -2.20 20.66
CA LEU A 97 -8.99 -2.57 21.81
C LEU A 97 -9.09 -4.09 21.98
N PHE A 98 -9.20 -4.83 20.87
CA PHE A 98 -9.16 -6.29 20.90
C PHE A 98 -7.79 -6.82 21.37
N SER A 99 -6.69 -6.24 20.91
CA SER A 99 -5.33 -6.69 21.29
C SER A 99 -5.01 -6.47 22.77
N ILE A 100 -5.70 -5.53 23.43
CA ILE A 100 -5.62 -5.29 24.87
C ILE A 100 -6.81 -5.87 25.66
N ASN A 101 -7.57 -6.80 25.05
CA ASN A 101 -8.72 -7.49 25.65
C ASN A 101 -9.82 -6.56 26.21
N ARG A 102 -10.00 -5.37 25.62
CA ARG A 102 -11.08 -4.44 25.97
C ARG A 102 -12.40 -4.73 25.26
N ILE A 103 -12.35 -5.49 24.16
CA ILE A 103 -13.52 -5.96 23.43
C ILE A 103 -13.38 -7.45 23.13
N SER A 104 -14.50 -8.16 23.02
CA SER A 104 -14.54 -9.57 22.64
C SER A 104 -14.36 -9.77 21.14
N TRP A 105 -14.19 -11.03 20.74
CA TRP A 105 -14.10 -11.38 19.32
C TRP A 105 -15.41 -11.08 18.57
N GLU A 106 -16.57 -11.33 19.20
CA GLU A 106 -17.89 -11.03 18.64
C GLU A 106 -18.06 -9.53 18.40
N GLN A 107 -17.64 -8.70 19.37
CA GLN A 107 -17.64 -7.25 19.23
C GLN A 107 -16.72 -6.79 18.09
N LEU A 108 -15.52 -7.36 17.98
CA LEU A 108 -14.61 -7.09 16.87
C LEU A 108 -15.25 -7.43 15.51
N GLN A 109 -15.91 -8.57 15.38
CA GLN A 109 -16.60 -8.95 14.13
C GLN A 109 -17.73 -7.98 13.80
N HIS A 110 -18.53 -7.59 14.79
CA HIS A 110 -19.60 -6.62 14.63
C HIS A 110 -19.06 -5.27 14.12
N TYR A 111 -18.03 -4.73 14.77
CA TYR A 111 -17.38 -3.50 14.31
C TYR A 111 -16.78 -3.65 12.91
N ASN A 112 -16.15 -4.79 12.59
CA ASN A 112 -15.61 -5.02 11.25
C ASN A 112 -16.69 -5.02 10.16
N ALA A 113 -17.88 -5.54 10.47
CA ALA A 113 -19.04 -5.54 9.58
C ALA A 113 -19.63 -4.12 9.43
N TYR A 114 -19.72 -3.37 10.52
CA TYR A 114 -20.28 -2.02 10.56
C TYR A 114 -19.35 -0.99 9.89
N LEU A 115 -18.04 -1.08 10.16
CA LEU A 115 -16.98 -0.22 9.63
C LEU A 115 -16.49 -0.69 8.25
N LYS A 116 -17.32 -1.34 7.44
CA LYS A 116 -16.97 -1.67 6.06
C LYS A 116 -16.77 -0.37 5.28
N THR A 117 -15.58 -0.18 4.74
CA THR A 117 -15.34 0.84 3.72
C THR A 117 -16.09 0.42 2.46
N SER A 118 -16.77 1.37 1.79
CA SER A 118 -17.34 1.13 0.46
C SER A 118 -16.26 0.47 -0.42
N ARG A 119 -16.61 -0.62 -1.11
CA ARG A 119 -15.69 -1.22 -2.10
C ARG A 119 -15.37 -0.10 -3.10
N ASN A 120 -14.09 0.16 -3.34
CA ASN A 120 -13.69 1.09 -4.39
C ASN A 120 -14.43 0.68 -5.66
N LYS A 121 -15.28 1.58 -6.18
CA LYS A 121 -15.97 1.36 -7.44
C LYS A 121 -14.89 1.07 -8.49
N GLU A 122 -15.09 0.05 -9.32
CA GLU A 122 -14.17 -0.18 -10.42
C GLU A 122 -14.15 1.07 -11.30
N GLU A 123 -13.05 1.82 -11.22
CA GLU A 123 -12.81 2.97 -12.07
C GLU A 123 -12.26 2.47 -13.41
N LEU A 124 -12.88 2.90 -14.51
CA LEU A 124 -12.32 2.71 -15.85
C LEU A 124 -10.92 3.34 -15.89
N ARG A 125 -9.91 2.51 -16.14
CA ARG A 125 -8.53 3.00 -16.27
C ARG A 125 -8.29 3.50 -17.69
N THR A 126 -8.27 4.81 -17.86
CA THR A 126 -7.85 5.44 -19.11
C THR A 126 -6.35 5.32 -19.33
N ALA A 127 -5.94 5.13 -20.58
CA ALA A 127 -4.55 5.20 -20.98
C ALA A 127 -3.98 6.60 -20.69
N VAL A 128 -2.71 6.66 -20.30
CA VAL A 128 -1.99 7.94 -20.17
C VAL A 128 -1.36 8.25 -21.51
N ASP A 129 -1.64 9.44 -22.02
CA ASP A 129 -1.02 9.96 -23.24
C ASP A 129 0.48 10.20 -23.01
N GLU A 130 1.29 9.77 -23.97
CA GLU A 130 2.74 9.98 -23.98
C GLU A 130 3.11 11.46 -24.09
N SER A 131 2.33 12.25 -24.86
CA SER A 131 2.58 13.68 -25.05
C SER A 131 2.56 14.44 -23.71
N LEU A 132 1.64 14.05 -22.82
CA LEU A 132 1.56 14.59 -21.46
C LEU A 132 2.81 14.28 -20.62
N ILE A 133 3.38 13.08 -20.77
CA ILE A 133 4.62 12.72 -20.06
C ILE A 133 5.80 13.52 -20.58
N ILE A 134 5.91 13.69 -21.90
CA ILE A 134 6.93 14.54 -22.52
C ILE A 134 6.81 15.98 -22.00
N GLU A 135 5.59 16.52 -21.95
CA GLU A 135 5.33 17.85 -21.40
C GLU A 135 5.79 17.96 -19.94
N TYR A 136 5.42 17.00 -19.09
CA TYR A 136 5.82 16.99 -17.68
C TYR A 136 7.33 16.91 -17.50
N VAL A 137 8.02 16.07 -18.28
CA VAL A 137 9.49 15.99 -18.28
C VAL A 137 10.11 17.33 -18.67
N ASN A 138 9.59 17.98 -19.71
CA ASN A 138 10.05 19.30 -20.16
C ASN A 138 9.80 20.40 -19.11
N ILE A 139 8.68 20.37 -18.40
CA ILE A 139 8.42 21.30 -17.29
C ILE A 139 9.43 21.08 -16.16
N LEU A 140 9.70 19.82 -15.77
CA LEU A 140 10.68 19.51 -14.72
C LEU A 140 12.10 19.93 -15.12
N ARG A 141 12.52 19.64 -16.35
CA ARG A 141 13.83 20.01 -16.89
C ARG A 141 14.03 21.54 -16.85
N ARG A 142 13.06 22.31 -17.35
CA ARG A 142 13.08 23.80 -17.30
C ARG A 142 13.14 24.38 -15.88
N ASN A 143 12.75 23.61 -14.86
CA ASN A 143 12.74 24.01 -13.46
C ASN A 143 13.89 23.41 -12.64
N ASN A 144 14.95 22.91 -13.31
CA ASN A 144 16.11 22.26 -12.68
C ASN A 144 15.73 21.04 -11.83
N LEU A 145 14.73 20.27 -12.27
CA LEU A 145 14.23 19.05 -11.62
C LEU A 145 14.37 17.82 -12.53
N GLU A 146 15.37 17.82 -13.42
CA GLU A 146 15.59 16.72 -14.38
C GLU A 146 15.86 15.38 -13.70
N GLU A 147 16.67 15.36 -12.64
CA GLU A 147 16.92 14.14 -11.86
C GLU A 147 15.61 13.56 -11.29
N LEU A 148 14.72 14.41 -10.79
CA LEU A 148 13.40 13.99 -10.32
C LEU A 148 12.54 13.44 -11.47
N ALA A 149 12.62 14.03 -12.67
CA ALA A 149 11.93 13.52 -13.85
C ALA A 149 12.40 12.09 -14.20
N ILE A 150 13.72 11.86 -14.22
CA ILE A 150 14.31 10.54 -14.49
C ILE A 150 13.86 9.51 -13.45
N LEU A 151 13.88 9.87 -12.17
CA LEU A 151 13.43 8.98 -11.09
C LEU A 151 11.92 8.68 -11.16
N LEU A 152 11.10 9.65 -11.57
CA LEU A 152 9.66 9.47 -11.77
C LEU A 152 9.35 8.57 -12.98
N LEU A 153 10.12 8.68 -14.07
CA LEU A 153 10.00 7.79 -15.24
C LEU A 153 10.29 6.32 -14.88
N GLY A 154 11.03 6.07 -13.80
CA GLY A 154 11.18 4.75 -13.19
C GLY A 154 9.90 4.15 -12.59
N GLY A 155 8.81 4.91 -12.53
CA GLY A 155 7.51 4.47 -12.00
C GLY A 155 7.45 4.41 -10.47
N SER A 156 8.47 4.92 -9.79
CA SER A 156 8.51 4.97 -8.33
C SER A 156 7.62 6.09 -7.77
N ARG A 157 7.10 5.91 -6.55
CA ARG A 157 6.28 6.95 -5.92
C ARG A 157 7.17 8.09 -5.47
N LEU A 158 6.68 9.33 -5.55
CA LEU A 158 7.43 10.51 -5.08
C LEU A 158 7.95 10.34 -3.65
N SER A 159 7.13 9.83 -2.73
CA SER A 159 7.55 9.60 -1.33
C SER A 159 8.73 8.64 -1.20
N HIS A 160 8.77 7.60 -2.04
CA HIS A 160 9.87 6.62 -2.05
C HIS A 160 11.13 7.20 -2.69
N ILE A 161 10.99 7.99 -3.75
CA ILE A 161 12.09 8.72 -4.38
C ILE A 161 12.73 9.69 -3.38
N ILE A 162 11.93 10.52 -2.71
CA ILE A 162 12.44 11.48 -1.72
C ILE A 162 13.12 10.77 -0.55
N TYR A 163 12.53 9.66 -0.06
CA TYR A 163 13.17 8.85 0.98
C TYR A 163 14.53 8.30 0.52
N MET A 164 14.62 7.80 -0.72
CA MET A 164 15.87 7.31 -1.30
C MET A 164 16.93 8.40 -1.34
N LEU A 165 16.60 9.60 -1.85
CA LEU A 165 17.53 10.71 -1.96
C LEU A 165 18.08 11.16 -0.60
N ASN A 166 17.24 11.18 0.42
CA ASN A 166 17.61 11.57 1.78
C ASN A 166 18.45 10.50 2.50
N ASN A 167 18.36 9.24 2.07
CA ASN A 167 19.05 8.10 2.69
C ASN A 167 19.97 7.39 1.68
N TYR A 168 20.51 8.16 0.73
CA TYR A 168 21.24 7.61 -0.41
C TYR A 168 22.62 7.12 0.03
N LYS A 169 22.78 5.80 0.10
CA LYS A 169 24.01 5.10 0.48
C LYS A 169 24.27 3.97 -0.53
N PRO A 170 24.72 4.29 -1.75
CA PRO A 170 24.74 3.33 -2.86
C PRO A 170 25.64 2.10 -2.61
N ASN A 171 26.75 2.30 -1.89
CA ASN A 171 27.73 1.25 -1.61
C ASN A 171 27.44 0.46 -0.32
N GLU A 172 26.43 0.86 0.46
CA GLU A 172 26.04 0.14 1.68
C GLU A 172 25.59 -1.27 1.30
N LYS A 173 26.16 -2.30 1.93
CA LYS A 173 25.76 -3.69 1.72
C LYS A 173 24.61 -4.02 2.65
N VAL A 174 23.49 -4.46 2.09
CA VAL A 174 22.27 -4.80 2.85
C VAL A 174 21.72 -6.13 2.41
N LYS A 175 20.89 -6.76 3.26
CA LYS A 175 20.28 -8.05 2.95
C LYS A 175 19.08 -7.85 2.03
N HIS A 176 19.17 -8.34 0.80
CA HIS A 176 18.08 -8.30 -0.17
C HIS A 176 17.09 -9.45 0.08
N PRO A 177 15.89 -9.45 -0.56
CA PRO A 177 14.91 -10.53 -0.37
C PRO A 177 15.41 -11.92 -0.81
N THR A 178 16.49 -11.97 -1.59
CA THR A 178 17.24 -13.20 -1.93
C THR A 178 18.03 -13.79 -0.76
N SER A 179 18.02 -13.14 0.41
CA SER A 179 18.86 -13.44 1.58
C SER A 179 20.37 -13.23 1.37
N ILE A 180 20.77 -12.63 0.26
CA ILE A 180 22.16 -12.29 -0.07
C ILE A 180 22.43 -10.83 0.33
N TYR A 181 23.64 -10.55 0.80
CA TYR A 181 24.12 -9.18 1.03
C TYR A 181 24.75 -8.62 -0.24
N GLU A 182 24.12 -7.60 -0.84
CA GLU A 182 24.62 -6.90 -2.02
C GLU A 182 24.57 -5.37 -1.79
N PRO A 183 25.34 -4.56 -2.54
CA PRO A 183 25.23 -3.11 -2.48
C PRO A 183 23.82 -2.63 -2.81
N ARG A 184 23.37 -1.54 -2.17
CA ARG A 184 22.04 -0.97 -2.45
C ARG A 184 21.87 -0.57 -3.90
N LEU A 185 22.92 -0.05 -4.53
CA LEU A 185 22.90 0.37 -5.92
C LEU A 185 23.49 -0.71 -6.84
N TYR A 186 22.72 -1.13 -7.83
CA TYR A 186 23.20 -1.85 -8.99
C TYR A 186 22.95 -1.00 -10.23
N CYS A 187 23.97 -0.82 -11.08
CA CYS A 187 23.86 -0.07 -12.33
C CYS A 187 24.44 -0.85 -13.50
N THR A 188 23.75 -0.76 -14.63
CA THR A 188 24.26 -1.10 -15.95
C THR A 188 24.50 0.18 -16.74
N LYS A 189 24.89 0.07 -18.02
CA LYS A 189 24.94 1.22 -18.94
C LYS A 189 23.56 1.81 -19.26
N ASP A 190 22.50 1.04 -19.04
CA ASP A 190 21.15 1.41 -19.45
C ASP A 190 20.33 1.90 -18.25
N PHE A 191 20.40 1.22 -17.11
CA PHE A 191 19.59 1.57 -15.94
C PHE A 191 20.33 1.35 -14.62
N CYS A 192 19.77 1.91 -13.56
CA CYS A 192 20.13 1.60 -12.19
C CYS A 192 18.91 1.10 -11.42
N ARG A 193 19.13 0.21 -10.45
CA ARG A 193 18.15 -0.17 -9.43
C ARG A 193 18.74 0.06 -8.04
N TYR A 194 17.99 0.76 -7.20
CA TYR A 194 18.35 1.03 -5.81
C TYR A 194 17.46 0.24 -4.86
N TYR A 195 18.03 -0.54 -3.96
CA TYR A 195 17.28 -1.27 -2.94
C TYR A 195 16.93 -0.38 -1.76
N LEU A 196 15.63 -0.11 -1.62
CA LEU A 196 15.07 0.73 -0.59
C LEU A 196 14.71 -0.07 0.68
N GLY A 197 14.13 -1.27 0.51
CA GLY A 197 13.79 -2.17 1.62
C GLY A 197 12.73 -1.65 2.59
N ILE A 198 11.88 -0.69 2.18
CA ILE A 198 10.85 -0.13 3.07
C ILE A 198 9.65 -1.05 3.14
N LYS A 199 9.41 -1.60 4.33
CA LYS A 199 8.19 -2.35 4.69
C LYS A 199 7.25 -1.57 5.62
N LEU A 200 7.65 -0.39 6.09
CA LEU A 200 6.87 0.42 7.04
C LEU A 200 5.72 1.16 6.34
N GLY A 201 4.53 1.11 6.94
CA GLY A 201 3.30 1.68 6.39
C GLY A 201 2.63 0.82 5.29
N ALA A 202 1.56 1.36 4.70
CA ALA A 202 0.73 0.60 3.75
C ALA A 202 1.35 0.38 2.36
N LYS A 203 2.52 0.97 2.05
CA LYS A 203 3.10 0.97 0.70
C LYS A 203 4.55 0.52 0.71
N HIS A 204 4.72 -0.79 0.63
CA HIS A 204 5.97 -1.47 0.43
C HIS A 204 6.75 -0.94 -0.80
N CYS A 205 8.07 -0.84 -0.66
CA CYS A 205 8.99 -0.56 -1.76
C CYS A 205 10.32 -1.29 -1.57
N ASN A 206 10.57 -2.27 -2.44
CA ASN A 206 11.84 -3.00 -2.46
C ASN A 206 12.88 -2.26 -3.29
N TYR A 207 12.56 -1.97 -4.55
CA TYR A 207 13.50 -1.34 -5.49
C TYR A 207 12.93 -0.08 -6.11
N ILE A 208 13.82 0.86 -6.41
CA ILE A 208 13.60 2.00 -7.30
C ILE A 208 14.45 1.77 -8.54
N TYR A 209 13.80 1.49 -9.66
CA TYR A 209 14.44 1.44 -10.98
C TYR A 209 14.44 2.84 -11.60
N TYR A 210 15.48 3.19 -12.35
CA TYR A 210 15.56 4.44 -13.10
C TYR A 210 16.58 4.36 -14.24
N PRO A 211 16.41 5.12 -15.34
CA PRO A 211 17.42 5.24 -16.38
C PRO A 211 18.79 5.61 -15.80
N ALA A 212 19.87 5.02 -16.32
CA ALA A 212 21.22 5.21 -15.78
C ALA A 212 21.60 6.69 -15.86
N THR A 213 21.77 7.30 -14.69
CA THR A 213 22.21 8.68 -14.51
C THR A 213 22.91 8.82 -13.17
N THR A 214 23.73 9.86 -13.03
CA THR A 214 24.37 10.17 -11.75
C THR A 214 23.35 10.88 -10.86
N ILE A 215 23.07 10.29 -9.70
CA ILE A 215 22.17 10.84 -8.69
C ILE A 215 22.96 11.77 -7.77
N LYS A 216 22.53 13.02 -7.66
CA LYS A 216 23.11 13.98 -6.70
C LYS A 216 22.31 13.88 -5.42
N SER A 217 22.89 13.24 -4.40
CA SER A 217 22.25 13.16 -3.08
C SER A 217 21.94 14.58 -2.58
N THR A 218 20.66 14.89 -2.54
CA THR A 218 20.13 16.18 -2.10
C THR A 218 19.06 15.90 -1.07
N GLN A 219 19.21 16.48 0.12
CA GLN A 219 18.18 16.39 1.14
C GLN A 219 16.95 17.19 0.69
N LEU A 220 15.84 16.50 0.47
CA LEU A 220 14.59 17.07 0.03
C LEU A 220 13.48 16.80 1.05
N ASN A 221 12.75 17.84 1.41
CA ASN A 221 11.52 17.68 2.18
C ASN A 221 10.37 17.23 1.26
N TYR A 222 9.69 16.14 1.61
CA TYR A 222 8.60 15.58 0.79
C TYR A 222 7.46 16.58 0.54
N ASN A 223 7.03 17.32 1.56
CA ASN A 223 5.93 18.28 1.45
C ASN A 223 6.33 19.47 0.57
N ALA A 224 7.57 19.94 0.69
CA ALA A 224 8.11 20.99 -0.16
C ALA A 224 8.19 20.53 -1.63
N ALA A 225 8.73 19.33 -1.88
CA ALA A 225 8.82 18.74 -3.22
C ALA A 225 7.42 18.53 -3.84
N LYS A 226 6.49 17.95 -3.08
CA LYS A 226 5.08 17.75 -3.49
C LYS A 226 4.41 19.07 -3.84
N LYS A 227 4.57 20.10 -3.00
CA LYS A 227 4.01 21.44 -3.24
C LYS A 227 4.64 22.09 -4.47
N LYS A 228 5.96 21.94 -4.67
CA LYS A 228 6.67 22.45 -5.84
C LYS A 228 6.15 21.83 -7.14
N ILE A 229 6.09 20.50 -7.24
CA ILE A 229 5.58 19.84 -8.46
C ILE A 229 4.11 20.15 -8.71
N HIS A 230 3.29 20.28 -7.66
CA HIS A 230 1.88 20.62 -7.79
C HIS A 230 1.69 22.03 -8.33
N LYS A 231 2.50 23.00 -7.87
CA LYS A 231 2.51 24.37 -8.41
C LYS A 231 2.89 24.41 -9.90
N LEU A 232 3.68 23.43 -10.36
CA LEU A 232 4.04 23.26 -11.77
C LEU A 232 2.96 22.52 -12.59
N GLY A 233 1.80 22.21 -12.00
CA GLY A 233 0.72 21.47 -12.68
C GLY A 233 0.99 19.97 -12.86
N ILE A 234 2.04 19.44 -12.22
CA ILE A 234 2.48 18.05 -12.42
C ILE A 234 1.86 17.12 -11.38
N GLN A 235 1.21 16.06 -11.87
CA GLN A 235 0.73 14.97 -11.04
C GLN A 235 1.70 13.78 -11.08
N SER A 236 2.55 13.63 -10.06
CA SER A 236 3.54 12.53 -9.98
C SER A 236 2.95 11.12 -10.12
N LYS A 237 1.68 10.90 -9.74
CA LYS A 237 0.99 9.61 -9.92
C LYS A 237 0.83 9.22 -11.40
N ILE A 238 0.79 10.19 -12.31
CA ILE A 238 0.62 9.97 -13.76
C ILE A 238 1.85 9.29 -14.35
N PHE A 239 3.08 9.69 -13.95
CA PHE A 239 4.31 8.99 -14.33
C PHE A 239 4.22 7.50 -14.03
N ARG A 240 3.87 7.13 -12.79
CA ARG A 240 3.73 5.72 -12.41
C ARG A 240 2.65 4.98 -13.20
N ARG A 241 1.54 5.63 -13.56
CA ARG A 241 0.50 5.03 -14.41
C ARG A 241 1.03 4.76 -15.81
N TYR A 242 1.70 5.74 -16.40
CA TYR A 242 2.32 5.61 -17.72
C TYR A 242 3.42 4.54 -17.73
N THR A 243 4.32 4.54 -16.75
CA THR A 243 5.37 3.51 -16.62
C THR A 243 4.75 2.12 -16.49
N ASN A 244 3.68 1.95 -15.70
CA ASN A 244 2.97 0.66 -15.63
C ASN A 244 2.42 0.25 -16.99
N GLN A 245 1.71 1.17 -17.67
CA GLN A 245 1.12 0.92 -18.98
C GLN A 245 2.20 0.48 -19.98
N LYS A 246 3.30 1.23 -20.09
CA LYS A 246 4.38 0.91 -21.04
C LYS A 246 5.16 -0.34 -20.69
N LEU A 247 5.41 -0.61 -19.41
CA LEU A 247 6.04 -1.86 -19.00
C LEU A 247 5.16 -3.07 -19.30
N GLU A 248 3.83 -2.98 -19.10
CA GLU A 248 2.89 -4.05 -19.45
C GLU A 248 2.85 -4.29 -20.98
N GLU A 249 2.76 -3.22 -21.76
CA GLU A 249 2.82 -3.27 -23.24
C GLU A 249 4.12 -3.93 -23.74
N LEU A 250 5.28 -3.51 -23.21
CA LEU A 250 6.59 -4.05 -23.58
C LEU A 250 6.78 -5.49 -23.09
N ALA A 251 6.31 -5.81 -21.89
CA ALA A 251 6.36 -7.18 -21.36
C ALA A 251 5.60 -8.14 -22.27
N TYR A 252 4.39 -7.76 -22.70
CA TYR A 252 3.62 -8.55 -23.67
C TYR A 252 4.37 -8.70 -25.00
N LYS A 253 4.83 -7.58 -25.57
CA LYS A 253 5.54 -7.55 -26.87
C LYS A 253 6.80 -8.43 -26.89
N HIS A 254 7.52 -8.49 -25.77
CA HIS A 254 8.80 -9.21 -25.65
C HIS A 254 8.68 -10.55 -24.92
N ASN A 255 7.45 -11.03 -24.67
CA ASN A 255 7.19 -12.28 -23.96
C ASN A 255 7.89 -12.38 -22.58
N ILE A 256 7.85 -11.29 -21.81
CA ILE A 256 8.37 -11.22 -20.44
C ILE A 256 7.20 -11.29 -19.45
N ARG A 257 7.37 -12.07 -18.37
CA ARG A 257 6.33 -12.25 -17.34
C ARG A 257 5.99 -10.94 -16.62
N LEU A 258 4.70 -10.71 -16.36
CA LEU A 258 4.21 -9.52 -15.66
C LEU A 258 4.71 -9.38 -14.20
N ASP A 259 5.21 -10.46 -13.61
CA ASP A 259 5.92 -10.42 -12.32
C ASP A 259 7.09 -9.42 -12.33
N ALA A 260 7.74 -9.25 -13.49
CA ALA A 260 8.77 -8.24 -13.72
C ALA A 260 8.24 -6.81 -13.50
N VAL A 261 7.05 -6.50 -14.03
CA VAL A 261 6.38 -5.19 -13.86
C VAL A 261 6.06 -4.97 -12.38
N ASN A 262 5.55 -5.99 -11.70
CA ASN A 262 5.24 -5.93 -10.28
C ASN A 262 6.50 -5.67 -9.45
N LEU A 263 7.63 -6.30 -9.78
CA LEU A 263 8.90 -6.06 -9.10
C LEU A 263 9.41 -4.64 -9.34
N ILE A 264 9.46 -4.17 -10.59
CA ILE A 264 9.90 -2.81 -10.96
C ILE A 264 9.08 -1.76 -10.20
N LEU A 265 7.76 -1.94 -10.17
CA LEU A 265 6.86 -1.01 -9.49
C LEU A 265 6.76 -1.27 -7.99
N SER A 266 7.48 -2.22 -7.43
CA SER A 266 7.40 -2.64 -6.03
C SER A 266 5.95 -2.90 -5.55
N ARG A 267 5.23 -3.76 -6.28
CA ARG A 267 3.99 -4.38 -5.81
C ARG A 267 4.33 -5.63 -5.00
N GLU A 268 3.38 -6.13 -4.20
CA GLU A 268 3.58 -7.37 -3.45
C GLU A 268 3.90 -8.52 -4.41
N LEU A 269 4.97 -9.25 -4.11
CA LEU A 269 5.36 -10.46 -4.82
C LEU A 269 5.07 -11.63 -3.89
N SER A 270 4.20 -12.54 -4.29
CA SER A 270 3.83 -13.74 -3.51
C SER A 270 4.80 -14.90 -3.75
N ILE A 271 6.10 -14.67 -3.59
CA ILE A 271 7.10 -15.54 -4.24
C ILE A 271 8.26 -15.93 -3.29
N THR A 272 8.70 -17.19 -3.39
CA THR A 272 9.88 -17.78 -2.71
C THR A 272 11.24 -17.29 -3.29
N GLY A 273 12.34 -17.52 -2.57
CA GLY A 273 13.68 -16.98 -2.94
C GLY A 273 14.18 -17.32 -4.36
N THR A 274 14.01 -18.55 -4.85
CA THR A 274 14.45 -18.98 -6.20
C THR A 274 13.68 -18.27 -7.31
N HIS A 275 12.37 -18.14 -7.15
CA HIS A 275 11.54 -17.45 -8.13
C HIS A 275 11.74 -15.92 -8.06
N TYR A 276 12.23 -15.39 -6.93
CA TYR A 276 12.62 -13.98 -6.83
C TYR A 276 13.82 -13.63 -7.72
N LEU A 277 14.86 -14.47 -7.77
CA LEU A 277 16.03 -14.25 -8.63
C LEU A 277 15.62 -14.15 -10.10
N ASN A 278 14.85 -15.13 -10.59
CA ASN A 278 14.33 -15.13 -11.96
C ASN A 278 13.46 -13.89 -12.23
N THR A 279 12.65 -13.46 -11.25
CA THR A 279 11.80 -12.27 -11.40
C THR A 279 12.64 -10.99 -11.49
N ARG A 280 13.75 -10.91 -10.75
CA ARG A 280 14.68 -9.78 -10.83
C ARG A 280 15.37 -9.75 -12.20
N ASP A 281 15.80 -10.89 -12.72
CA ASP A 281 16.44 -10.95 -14.04
C ASP A 281 15.46 -10.56 -15.16
N TRP A 282 14.19 -10.99 -15.08
CA TRP A 282 13.13 -10.54 -15.99
C TRP A 282 12.87 -9.03 -15.87
N ALA A 283 12.87 -8.49 -14.66
CA ALA A 283 12.73 -7.06 -14.41
C ALA A 283 13.88 -6.24 -14.98
N ASP A 284 15.12 -6.68 -14.77
CA ASP A 284 16.32 -6.02 -15.28
C ASP A 284 16.34 -6.03 -16.83
N ASN A 285 15.94 -7.14 -17.45
CA ASN A 285 15.79 -7.22 -18.91
C ASN A 285 14.67 -6.30 -19.43
N LEU A 286 13.47 -6.38 -18.84
CA LEU A 286 12.33 -5.54 -19.25
C LEU A 286 12.65 -4.04 -19.09
N PHE A 287 13.27 -3.66 -17.98
CA PHE A 287 13.59 -2.27 -17.73
C PHE A 287 14.69 -1.76 -18.68
N THR A 288 15.62 -2.62 -19.09
CA THR A 288 16.59 -2.28 -20.16
C THR A 288 15.89 -1.93 -21.47
N ILE A 289 14.89 -2.73 -21.88
CA ILE A 289 14.07 -2.45 -23.07
C ILE A 289 13.31 -1.13 -22.90
N TYR A 290 12.72 -0.93 -21.73
CA TYR A 290 11.99 0.30 -21.41
C TYR A 290 12.88 1.55 -21.44
N VAL A 291 14.12 1.50 -20.96
CA VAL A 291 15.02 2.66 -21.03
C VAL A 291 15.38 3.01 -22.47
N LYS A 292 15.60 2.01 -23.34
CA LYS A 292 15.84 2.27 -24.77
C LYS A 292 14.66 3.01 -25.39
N TYR A 293 13.44 2.54 -25.12
CA TYR A 293 12.21 3.23 -25.51
C TYR A 293 12.15 4.67 -24.98
N LEU A 294 12.45 4.88 -23.69
CA LEU A 294 12.47 6.22 -23.10
C LEU A 294 13.49 7.14 -23.80
N ARG A 295 14.69 6.64 -24.11
CA ARG A 295 15.73 7.41 -24.82
C ARG A 295 15.30 7.80 -26.23
N GLU A 296 14.53 6.96 -26.91
CA GLU A 296 14.03 7.24 -28.26
C GLU A 296 12.84 8.21 -28.29
N LYS A 297 12.00 8.21 -27.25
CA LYS A 297 10.69 8.88 -27.28
C LYS A 297 10.51 10.05 -26.30
N ILE A 298 11.22 10.04 -25.17
CA ILE A 298 10.95 10.96 -24.05
C ILE A 298 12.20 11.72 -23.61
N LEU A 299 13.34 11.03 -23.50
CA LEU A 299 14.59 11.59 -22.98
C LEU A 299 15.48 12.20 -24.07
N THR A 300 14.94 12.41 -25.26
CA THR A 300 15.60 13.15 -26.35
C THR A 300 15.85 14.60 -26.00
#